data_AF-A0A7K3RDG7-F1
#
_entry.id   AF-A0A7K3RDG7-F1
#
_cell.length_a   1.000
_cell.length_b   1.000
_cell.length_c   1.000
_cell.angle_alpha   90.00
_cell.angle_beta   90.00
_cell.angle_gamma   90.00
#
_symmetry.space_group_name_H-M   'P 1'
#
loop_
_entity.id
_entity.type
_entity.pdbx_description
1 polymer ?
#
loop_
_entity_poly.entity_id
_entity_poly.type
_entity_poly.pdbx_seq_one_letter_code
_entity_poly.pdbx_strand_id
1 'polypeptide(L)'
;MPPSLWSRRRIITTLTAMTAVAAVPGSLVLSGAPAYAAEGDTELPGGVPDTARGQVLWAYLTGGRAVRAAASAALVGSDAQVSAFLSGELAPAKAEDNRVAVFQGLAWAGRSVQAAASRALSGGDDAIAAYLKDGYLAPLKTDLRAEVFRVMESGGAGLRRRANTALDADTQEALENFLLDTRFDGQEEDEQVEVFKILGTASPQVKEYAERALQDGSAKAIQWFLNTGQHIARARDEEAATIDQLVSIVEREGKQARLKTDKAVAAAEQAKEAALKAKDAALTAAAEAKAAQNDVRKSAAAANKASEAARGAARAAQTAISASRAAQSASTRAA
;
A
#
# COMPACT_ATOMS: atom_id res chain seq x y z
N MET A 1 10.51 -2.42 3.40
CA MET A 1 10.30 -3.24 4.61
C MET A 1 11.20 -2.70 5.70
N PRO A 2 10.68 -1.95 6.68
CA PRO A 2 11.42 -1.68 7.91
C PRO A 2 11.33 -2.90 8.85
N PRO A 3 12.37 -3.17 9.66
CA PRO A 3 12.47 -4.38 10.45
C PRO A 3 11.54 -4.33 11.67
N SER A 4 10.67 -5.34 11.74
CA SER A 4 9.86 -5.71 12.90
C SER A 4 10.73 -6.19 14.05
N LEU A 5 10.76 -5.47 15.16
CA LEU A 5 11.29 -5.98 16.42
C LEU A 5 10.55 -5.26 17.55
N TRP A 6 9.50 -5.85 18.11
CA TRP A 6 9.11 -5.70 19.52
C TRP A 6 8.56 -7.05 19.97
N SER A 7 9.46 -7.87 20.54
CA SER A 7 9.09 -9.12 21.19
C SER A 7 9.45 -9.04 22.66
N ARG A 8 8.39 -8.80 23.45
CA ARG A 8 8.06 -9.51 24.70
C ARG A 8 9.17 -9.57 25.75
N ARG A 9 9.14 -8.55 26.62
CA ARG A 9 9.75 -8.59 27.95
C ARG A 9 9.28 -9.84 28.71
N ARG A 10 10.28 -10.43 29.37
CA ARG A 10 10.22 -11.52 30.35
C ARG A 10 9.12 -11.26 31.39
N ILE A 11 8.19 -12.20 31.51
CA ILE A 11 7.30 -12.35 32.66
C ILE A 11 7.95 -13.42 33.54
N ILE A 12 8.44 -13.05 34.71
CA ILE A 12 8.80 -13.98 35.77
C ILE A 12 7.65 -13.94 36.77
N THR A 13 6.89 -15.01 36.83
CA THR A 13 5.91 -15.32 37.88
C THR A 13 6.59 -16.26 38.89
N THR A 14 6.64 -15.84 40.15
CA THR A 14 6.93 -16.70 41.30
C THR A 14 5.62 -17.22 41.88
N LEU A 15 5.56 -18.53 42.18
CA LEU A 15 4.50 -19.14 42.98
C LEU A 15 5.11 -20.24 43.85
N THR A 16 4.61 -20.29 45.07
CA THR A 16 5.14 -20.88 46.30
C THR A 16 4.76 -22.36 46.52
N ALA A 17 5.60 -23.02 47.34
CA ALA A 17 5.31 -24.06 48.34
C ALA A 17 4.86 -25.47 47.91
N MET A 18 5.58 -26.51 48.37
CA MET A 18 5.25 -27.27 49.60
C MET A 18 6.20 -28.46 49.85
N THR A 19 6.49 -28.61 51.14
CA THR A 19 7.11 -29.66 51.96
C THR A 19 7.06 -31.14 51.51
N ALA A 20 8.16 -31.88 51.76
CA ALA A 20 8.10 -33.25 52.28
C ALA A 20 9.32 -33.59 53.16
N VAL A 21 9.05 -34.14 54.33
CA VAL A 21 9.96 -34.55 55.41
C VAL A 21 10.62 -35.90 55.10
N ALA A 22 11.89 -36.08 55.48
CA ALA A 22 12.44 -37.39 55.85
C ALA A 22 13.61 -37.24 56.85
N ALA A 23 13.50 -37.94 57.97
CA ALA A 23 14.49 -38.02 59.04
C ALA A 23 15.55 -39.11 58.76
N VAL A 24 16.72 -39.01 59.40
CA VAL A 24 17.54 -40.07 60.08
C VAL A 24 18.94 -39.50 60.45
N PRO A 25 19.60 -39.99 61.52
CA PRO A 25 20.61 -39.26 62.29
C PRO A 25 22.07 -39.65 61.95
N GLY A 26 23.03 -38.81 62.33
CA GLY A 26 24.45 -39.14 62.22
C GLY A 26 25.38 -38.04 62.74
N SER A 27 25.80 -38.20 63.99
CA SER A 27 26.82 -37.45 64.73
C SER A 27 28.16 -37.28 64.00
N LEU A 28 28.79 -36.09 64.07
CA LEU A 28 30.16 -35.90 64.61
C LEU A 28 30.61 -34.42 64.65
N VAL A 29 31.29 -34.14 65.75
CA VAL A 29 31.79 -32.87 66.35
C VAL A 29 32.88 -32.18 65.52
N LEU A 30 32.88 -30.83 65.40
CA LEU A 30 33.99 -29.97 65.86
C LEU A 30 33.76 -28.45 65.71
N SER A 31 34.01 -27.76 66.83
CA SER A 31 34.49 -26.37 67.00
C SER A 31 33.63 -25.20 66.52
N GLY A 32 33.10 -24.47 67.51
CA GLY A 32 32.35 -23.24 67.32
C GLY A 32 33.21 -22.04 66.93
N ALA A 33 32.65 -21.25 66.01
CA ALA A 33 32.60 -19.81 66.14
C ALA A 33 31.11 -19.45 66.35
N PRO A 34 30.76 -18.41 67.13
CA PRO A 34 29.37 -18.01 67.22
C PRO A 34 28.95 -17.53 65.83
N ALA A 35 28.06 -18.29 65.18
CA ALA A 35 27.21 -17.75 64.15
C ALA A 35 26.33 -16.72 64.85
N TYR A 36 26.66 -15.44 64.73
CA TYR A 36 25.70 -14.38 64.98
C TYR A 36 24.61 -14.56 63.92
N ALA A 37 23.58 -15.33 64.26
CA ALA A 37 22.26 -15.15 63.72
C ALA A 37 21.83 -13.73 64.15
N ALA A 38 22.03 -12.77 63.25
CA ALA A 38 21.34 -11.50 63.36
C ALA A 38 19.89 -11.78 62.94
N GLU A 39 18.99 -11.79 63.93
CA GLU A 39 17.55 -11.71 63.76
C GLU A 39 17.20 -10.51 62.87
N GLY A 40 16.36 -10.76 61.87
CA GLY A 40 15.82 -9.72 60.98
C GLY A 40 15.36 -10.32 59.66
N ASP A 41 14.22 -11.01 59.66
CA ASP A 41 13.53 -11.42 58.43
C ASP A 41 12.91 -10.19 57.73
N THR A 42 13.76 -9.29 57.26
CA THR A 42 13.43 -8.41 56.15
C THR A 42 14.04 -9.03 54.90
N GLU A 43 13.19 -9.39 53.93
CA GLU A 43 13.66 -9.82 52.61
C GLU A 43 13.71 -8.60 51.69
N LEU A 44 14.81 -8.44 50.96
CA LEU A 44 14.84 -7.59 49.79
C LEU A 44 13.93 -8.21 48.70
N PRO A 45 13.40 -7.40 47.75
CA PRO A 45 12.57 -7.94 46.68
C PRO A 45 13.25 -9.14 45.99
N GLY A 46 12.49 -10.16 45.61
CA GLY A 46 13.06 -11.38 45.02
C GLY A 46 13.64 -12.39 46.02
N GLY A 47 13.32 -12.30 47.31
CA GLY A 47 13.63 -13.33 48.31
C GLY A 47 15.10 -13.36 48.74
N VAL A 48 15.80 -12.22 48.62
CA VAL A 48 17.19 -12.09 49.06
C VAL A 48 17.19 -11.64 50.52
N PRO A 49 17.90 -12.32 51.44
CA PRO A 49 17.97 -11.89 52.84
C PRO A 49 18.52 -10.45 52.94
N ASP A 50 17.95 -9.58 53.77
CA ASP A 50 18.46 -8.21 54.01
C ASP A 50 19.68 -8.22 54.95
N THR A 51 20.70 -8.97 54.54
CA THR A 51 22.04 -8.98 55.12
C THR A 51 22.96 -8.13 54.25
N ALA A 52 24.12 -7.73 54.78
CA ALA A 52 25.12 -7.00 53.97
C ALA A 52 25.48 -7.75 52.68
N ARG A 53 25.70 -9.07 52.76
CA ARG A 53 25.95 -9.92 51.57
C ARG A 53 24.73 -9.98 50.64
N GLY A 54 23.53 -10.02 51.19
CA GLY A 54 22.29 -9.94 50.42
C GLY A 54 22.11 -8.61 49.68
N GLN A 55 22.48 -7.47 50.28
CA GLN A 55 22.46 -6.16 49.61
C GLN A 55 23.46 -6.09 48.45
N VAL A 56 24.64 -6.71 48.59
CA VAL A 56 25.61 -6.83 47.48
C VAL A 56 25.07 -7.74 46.38
N LEU A 57 24.43 -8.86 46.74
CA LEU A 57 23.77 -9.74 45.77
C LEU A 57 22.64 -9.00 45.03
N TRP A 58 21.85 -8.22 45.73
CA TRP A 58 20.81 -7.39 45.12
C TRP A 58 21.39 -6.37 44.13
N ALA A 59 22.47 -5.68 44.51
CA ALA A 59 23.19 -4.78 43.61
C ALA A 59 23.76 -5.52 42.38
N TYR A 60 24.28 -6.73 42.55
CA TYR A 60 24.72 -7.58 41.43
C TYR A 60 23.55 -7.94 40.50
N LEU A 61 22.39 -8.28 41.05
CA LEU A 61 21.22 -8.69 40.24
C LEU A 61 20.58 -7.53 39.48
N THR A 62 20.57 -6.33 40.05
CA THR A 62 19.86 -5.16 39.51
C THR A 62 20.77 -4.14 38.82
N GLY A 63 22.06 -4.14 39.16
CA GLY A 63 23.03 -3.20 38.62
C GLY A 63 23.41 -3.44 37.16
N GLY A 64 24.01 -2.40 36.57
CA GLY A 64 24.62 -2.48 35.25
C GLY A 64 25.99 -3.17 35.29
N ARG A 65 26.80 -2.94 34.26
CA ARG A 65 28.07 -3.65 34.07
C ARG A 65 29.07 -3.31 35.18
N ALA A 66 29.19 -2.04 35.54
CA ALA A 66 30.15 -1.57 36.54
C ALA A 66 29.76 -2.06 37.95
N VAL A 67 28.48 -1.92 38.32
CA VAL A 67 27.97 -2.40 39.61
C VAL A 67 28.10 -3.92 39.73
N ARG A 68 27.79 -4.68 38.68
CA ARG A 68 27.95 -6.15 38.66
C ARG A 68 29.40 -6.58 38.87
N ALA A 69 30.35 -5.93 38.20
CA ALA A 69 31.76 -6.27 38.32
C ALA A 69 32.27 -6.04 39.75
N ALA A 70 31.97 -4.88 40.34
CA ALA A 70 32.35 -4.55 41.71
C ALA A 70 31.64 -5.44 42.75
N ALA A 71 30.33 -5.68 42.59
CA ALA A 71 29.58 -6.56 43.47
C ALA A 71 30.07 -8.01 43.43
N SER A 72 30.45 -8.52 42.24
CA SER A 72 31.02 -9.86 42.09
C SER A 72 32.35 -10.00 42.84
N ALA A 73 33.21 -8.98 42.79
CA ALA A 73 34.48 -8.98 43.52
C ALA A 73 34.25 -8.97 45.03
N ALA A 74 33.26 -8.22 45.52
CA ALA A 74 32.89 -8.18 46.93
C ALA A 74 32.27 -9.49 47.43
N LEU A 75 31.41 -10.16 46.63
CA LEU A 75 30.74 -11.41 47.01
C LEU A 75 31.70 -12.58 47.21
N VAL A 76 32.74 -12.69 46.37
CA VAL A 76 33.77 -13.72 46.47
C VAL A 76 34.82 -13.37 47.56
N GLY A 77 34.75 -12.16 48.10
CA GLY A 77 35.67 -11.64 49.11
C GLY A 77 35.24 -11.85 50.56
N SER A 78 36.02 -11.22 51.44
CA SER A 78 35.78 -11.15 52.88
C SER A 78 34.65 -10.18 53.24
N ASP A 79 34.14 -10.27 54.48
CA ASP A 79 33.10 -9.35 54.96
C ASP A 79 33.58 -7.88 55.00
N ALA A 80 34.89 -7.64 55.13
CA ALA A 80 35.47 -6.32 54.99
C ALA A 80 35.31 -5.76 53.57
N GLN A 81 35.43 -6.61 52.53
CA GLN A 81 35.21 -6.21 51.14
C GLN A 81 33.73 -5.98 50.83
N VAL A 82 32.84 -6.79 51.43
CA VAL A 82 31.38 -6.55 51.39
C VAL A 82 31.05 -5.17 51.97
N SER A 83 31.61 -4.84 53.14
CA SER A 83 31.42 -3.53 53.76
C SER A 83 32.00 -2.40 52.90
N ALA A 84 33.22 -2.55 52.39
CA ALA A 84 33.88 -1.54 51.57
C ALA A 84 33.10 -1.23 50.28
N PHE A 85 32.53 -2.26 49.65
CA PHE A 85 31.67 -2.09 48.49
C PHE A 85 30.42 -1.27 48.82
N LEU A 86 29.69 -1.65 49.88
CA LEU A 86 28.46 -0.97 50.27
C LEU A 86 28.70 0.49 50.71
N SER A 87 29.81 0.76 51.40
CA SER A 87 30.10 2.10 51.94
C SER A 87 30.83 3.02 50.98
N GLY A 88 31.46 2.50 49.91
CA GLY A 88 32.38 3.29 49.08
C GLY A 88 32.34 3.00 47.58
N GLU A 89 32.31 1.73 47.15
CA GLU A 89 32.46 1.39 45.72
C GLU A 89 31.13 1.39 44.95
N LEU A 90 30.01 1.16 45.64
CA LEU A 90 28.68 1.08 45.02
C LEU A 90 28.26 2.40 44.34
N ALA A 91 28.53 3.54 44.97
CA ALA A 91 28.16 4.86 44.45
C ALA A 91 28.87 5.21 43.12
N PRO A 92 30.21 5.15 43.01
CA PRO A 92 30.89 5.43 41.75
C PRO A 92 30.57 4.38 40.66
N ALA A 93 30.38 3.11 41.02
CA ALA A 93 29.96 2.08 40.06
C ALA A 93 28.56 2.37 39.49
N LYS A 94 27.60 2.79 40.33
CA LYS A 94 26.27 3.23 39.89
C LYS A 94 26.33 4.47 39.00
N ALA A 95 27.18 5.44 39.34
CA ALA A 95 27.36 6.64 38.53
C ALA A 95 27.84 6.32 37.11
N GLU A 96 28.78 5.38 36.98
CA GLU A 96 29.27 4.91 35.68
C GLU A 96 28.16 4.23 34.86
N ASP A 97 27.43 3.29 35.48
CA ASP A 97 26.30 2.61 34.81
C ASP A 97 25.22 3.62 34.37
N ASN A 98 24.92 4.61 35.21
CA ASN A 98 23.95 5.66 34.91
C ASN A 98 24.38 6.54 33.72
N ARG A 99 25.65 6.98 33.67
CA ARG A 99 26.19 7.74 32.53
C ARG A 99 26.04 6.94 31.23
N VAL A 100 26.44 5.68 31.26
CA VAL A 100 26.32 4.77 30.11
C VAL A 100 24.85 4.63 29.68
N ALA A 101 23.92 4.45 30.62
CA ALA A 101 22.50 4.34 30.32
C ALA A 101 21.95 5.59 29.61
N VAL A 102 22.31 6.79 30.08
CA VAL A 102 21.91 8.04 29.42
C VAL A 102 22.50 8.14 28.01
N PHE A 103 23.79 7.84 27.83
CA PHE A 103 24.42 7.88 26.50
C PHE A 103 23.78 6.90 25.51
N GLN A 104 23.45 5.69 25.95
CA GLN A 104 22.80 4.69 25.09
C GLN A 104 21.38 5.12 24.67
N GLY A 105 20.67 5.84 25.55
CA GLY A 105 19.33 6.37 25.27
C GLY A 105 19.30 7.50 24.25
N LEU A 106 20.38 8.28 24.10
CA LEU A 106 20.43 9.47 23.24
C LEU A 106 20.14 9.19 21.75
N ALA A 107 20.54 8.02 21.25
CA ALA A 107 20.38 7.66 19.84
C ALA A 107 18.91 7.54 19.40
N TRP A 108 18.01 7.26 20.34
CA TRP A 108 16.58 7.05 20.10
C TRP A 108 15.71 8.14 20.73
N ALA A 109 16.34 9.09 21.41
CA ALA A 109 15.66 10.17 22.10
C ALA A 109 15.19 11.27 21.12
N GLY A 110 13.99 11.78 21.35
CA GLY A 110 13.53 13.01 20.70
C GLY A 110 14.32 14.23 21.17
N ARG A 111 14.10 15.37 20.51
CA ARG A 111 14.88 16.60 20.72
C ARG A 111 14.83 17.08 22.18
N SER A 112 13.67 17.05 22.80
CA SER A 112 13.49 17.53 24.19
C SER A 112 14.17 16.59 25.17
N VAL A 113 14.06 15.27 24.95
CA VAL A 113 14.73 14.25 25.77
C VAL A 113 16.24 14.37 25.62
N GLN A 114 16.76 14.57 24.42
CA GLN A 114 18.19 14.82 24.18
C GLN A 114 18.69 16.05 24.94
N ALA A 115 17.96 17.17 24.88
CA ALA A 115 18.33 18.39 25.59
C ALA A 115 18.29 18.22 27.12
N ALA A 116 17.36 17.44 27.66
CA ALA A 116 17.32 17.10 29.08
C ALA A 116 18.46 16.18 29.51
N ALA A 117 18.75 15.15 28.71
CA ALA A 117 19.89 14.25 28.92
C ALA A 117 21.22 15.00 28.90
N SER A 118 21.46 15.91 27.94
CA SER A 118 22.68 16.72 27.91
C SER A 118 22.83 17.59 29.16
N ARG A 119 21.75 18.22 29.64
CA ARG A 119 21.79 19.00 30.89
C ARG A 119 22.12 18.11 32.10
N ALA A 120 21.56 16.91 32.16
CA ALA A 120 21.86 15.96 33.23
C ALA A 120 23.33 15.53 33.22
N LEU A 121 23.88 15.21 32.03
CA LEU A 121 25.29 14.84 31.85
C LEU A 121 26.24 15.98 32.26
N SER A 122 25.89 17.24 32.03
CA SER A 122 26.66 18.40 32.50
C SER A 122 26.47 18.72 33.99
N GLY A 123 25.43 18.18 34.64
CA GLY A 123 25.08 18.45 36.03
C GLY A 123 25.71 17.51 37.06
N GLY A 124 26.46 16.50 36.62
CA GLY A 124 27.08 15.50 37.51
C GLY A 124 26.16 14.35 37.90
N ASP A 125 26.65 13.47 38.78
CA ASP A 125 26.04 12.15 39.01
C ASP A 125 24.63 12.20 39.62
N ASP A 126 24.40 13.14 40.53
CA ASP A 126 23.09 13.36 41.13
C ASP A 126 22.05 13.83 40.08
N ALA A 127 22.47 14.68 39.14
CA ALA A 127 21.60 15.15 38.06
C ALA A 127 21.26 14.02 37.07
N ILE A 128 22.24 13.14 36.77
CA ILE A 128 22.03 11.96 35.94
C ILE A 128 21.07 10.98 36.62
N ALA A 129 21.25 10.72 37.91
CA ALA A 129 20.37 9.85 38.68
C ALA A 129 18.93 10.41 38.74
N ALA A 130 18.77 11.72 38.97
CA ALA A 130 17.46 12.37 38.97
C ALA A 130 16.79 12.31 37.58
N TYR A 131 17.57 12.49 36.51
CA TYR A 131 17.08 12.35 35.14
C TYR A 131 16.58 10.94 34.84
N LEU A 132 17.37 9.91 35.15
CA LEU A 132 17.01 8.51 34.93
C LEU A 132 15.82 8.04 35.77
N LYS A 133 15.64 8.63 36.96
CA LYS A 133 14.53 8.31 37.84
C LYS A 133 13.20 8.73 37.20
N ASP A 134 13.01 10.04 37.00
CA ASP A 134 11.75 10.61 36.48
C ASP A 134 11.96 11.84 35.60
N GLY A 135 13.17 12.44 35.59
CA GLY A 135 13.43 13.72 34.91
C GLY A 135 13.32 13.67 33.38
N TYR A 136 13.30 12.47 32.78
CA TYR A 136 13.08 12.28 31.34
C TYR A 136 11.59 12.30 30.94
N LEU A 137 10.65 12.13 31.88
CA LEU A 137 9.22 11.93 31.57
C LEU A 137 8.57 13.19 30.95
N ALA A 138 8.84 14.36 31.53
CA ALA A 138 8.34 15.63 31.00
C ALA A 138 8.84 15.93 29.56
N PRO A 139 10.15 15.87 29.26
CA PRO A 139 10.63 16.06 27.89
C PRO A 139 10.15 14.95 26.93
N LEU A 140 10.00 13.71 27.40
CA LEU A 140 9.41 12.63 26.58
C LEU A 140 7.98 12.98 26.17
N LYS A 141 7.14 13.46 27.10
CA LYS A 141 5.78 13.91 26.76
C LYS A 141 5.79 15.04 25.74
N THR A 142 6.72 15.99 25.85
CA THR A 142 6.88 17.07 24.86
C THR A 142 7.19 16.53 23.47
N ASP A 143 8.13 15.58 23.37
CA ASP A 143 8.49 14.97 22.08
C ASP A 143 7.34 14.14 21.50
N LEU A 144 6.61 13.39 22.34
CA LEU A 144 5.41 12.66 21.92
C LEU A 144 4.33 13.60 21.40
N ARG A 145 4.02 14.70 22.10
CA ARG A 145 3.05 15.71 21.62
C ARG A 145 3.45 16.26 20.25
N ALA A 146 4.73 16.61 20.08
CA ALA A 146 5.24 17.12 18.82
C ALA A 146 5.07 16.10 17.68
N GLU A 147 5.34 14.81 17.94
CA GLU A 147 5.15 13.74 16.97
C GLU A 147 3.66 13.52 16.62
N VAL A 148 2.75 13.62 17.61
CA VAL A 148 1.30 13.57 17.35
C VAL A 148 0.86 14.72 16.44
N PHE A 149 1.32 15.95 16.70
CA PHE A 149 1.05 17.09 15.82
C PHE A 149 1.56 16.85 14.40
N ARG A 150 2.78 16.33 14.26
CA ARG A 150 3.38 16.02 12.95
C ARG A 150 2.54 15.01 12.16
N VAL A 151 2.10 13.92 12.80
CA VAL A 151 1.26 12.89 12.16
C VAL A 151 -0.11 13.46 11.78
N MET A 152 -0.68 14.30 12.65
CA MET A 152 -1.99 14.94 12.45
C MET A 152 -2.02 15.86 11.23
N GLU A 153 -0.93 16.58 10.92
CA GLU A 153 -0.87 17.50 9.77
C GLU A 153 -1.12 16.78 8.44
N SER A 154 -0.54 15.60 8.24
CA SER A 154 -0.72 14.77 7.05
C SER A 154 -2.02 13.95 7.01
N GLY A 155 -2.79 13.95 8.10
CA GLY A 155 -3.98 13.11 8.26
C GLY A 155 -5.25 13.66 7.64
N GLY A 156 -6.19 12.76 7.33
CA GLY A 156 -7.57 13.12 7.04
C GLY A 156 -8.38 13.39 8.32
N ALA A 157 -9.71 13.36 8.21
CA ALA A 157 -10.61 13.73 9.29
C ALA A 157 -10.62 12.68 10.44
N GLY A 158 -10.59 11.40 10.09
CA GLY A 158 -10.53 10.28 11.03
C GLY A 158 -9.24 10.32 11.85
N LEU A 159 -8.09 10.49 11.18
CA LEU A 159 -6.80 10.61 11.85
C LEU A 159 -6.74 11.84 12.76
N ARG A 160 -7.20 13.01 12.28
CA ARG A 160 -7.19 14.26 13.05
C ARG A 160 -8.06 14.19 14.28
N ARG A 161 -9.25 13.59 14.19
CA ARG A 161 -10.14 13.41 15.35
C ARG A 161 -9.44 12.62 16.46
N ARG A 162 -8.81 11.50 16.11
CA ARG A 162 -8.09 10.65 17.08
C ARG A 162 -6.83 11.30 17.64
N ALA A 163 -6.09 12.03 16.81
CA ALA A 163 -4.94 12.83 17.26
C ALA A 163 -5.37 13.88 18.30
N ASN A 164 -6.45 14.62 18.04
CA ASN A 164 -6.99 15.60 18.98
C ASN A 164 -7.40 14.94 20.30
N THR A 165 -8.07 13.78 20.25
CA THR A 165 -8.41 13.03 21.48
C THR A 165 -7.17 12.70 22.33
N ALA A 166 -6.06 12.30 21.71
CA ALA A 166 -4.82 12.03 22.44
C ALA A 166 -4.17 13.32 22.98
N LEU A 167 -4.19 14.41 22.21
CA LEU A 167 -3.67 15.71 22.61
C LEU A 167 -4.45 16.35 23.76
N ASP A 168 -5.77 16.15 23.77
CA ASP A 168 -6.71 16.64 24.80
C ASP A 168 -6.57 15.87 26.11
N ALA A 169 -6.32 14.56 26.05
CA ALA A 169 -6.01 13.74 27.23
C ALA A 169 -4.67 14.14 27.87
N ASP A 170 -3.68 14.53 27.05
CA ASP A 170 -2.36 15.01 27.47
C ASP A 170 -1.61 14.10 28.47
N THR A 171 -1.80 12.79 28.33
CA THR A 171 -1.03 11.77 29.06
C THR A 171 -0.03 11.08 28.14
N GLN A 172 1.10 10.62 28.69
CA GLN A 172 2.08 9.85 27.93
C GLN A 172 1.42 8.62 27.26
N GLU A 173 0.61 7.89 28.02
CA GLU A 173 -0.10 6.69 27.55
C GLU A 173 -1.03 7.01 26.37
N ALA A 174 -1.81 8.09 26.42
CA ALA A 174 -2.72 8.47 25.33
C ALA A 174 -1.95 8.84 24.05
N LEU A 175 -0.85 9.58 24.18
CA LEU A 175 -0.01 9.97 23.05
C LEU A 175 0.68 8.75 22.42
N GLU A 176 1.23 7.85 23.24
CA GLU A 176 1.85 6.61 22.77
C GLU A 176 0.81 5.69 22.11
N ASN A 177 -0.37 5.52 22.71
CA ASN A 177 -1.45 4.71 22.15
C ASN A 177 -1.91 5.25 20.79
N PHE A 178 -1.99 6.57 20.63
CA PHE A 178 -2.24 7.15 19.30
C PHE A 178 -1.14 6.82 18.30
N LEU A 179 0.13 7.05 18.67
CA LEU A 179 1.25 6.82 17.78
C LEU A 179 1.48 5.34 17.47
N LEU A 180 1.04 4.41 18.31
CA LEU A 180 1.31 2.98 18.11
C LEU A 180 0.12 2.21 17.54
N ASP A 181 -1.10 2.67 17.77
CA ASP A 181 -2.29 1.89 17.47
C ASP A 181 -3.36 2.75 16.78
N THR A 182 -4.01 3.64 17.53
CA THR A 182 -5.26 4.27 17.05
C THR A 182 -5.10 5.20 15.85
N ARG A 183 -3.87 5.63 15.51
CA ARG A 183 -3.61 6.33 14.24
C ARG A 183 -3.96 5.48 13.02
N PHE A 184 -3.74 4.17 13.08
CA PHE A 184 -3.94 3.27 11.95
C PHE A 184 -5.42 3.11 11.65
N ASP A 185 -6.27 2.95 12.68
CA ASP A 185 -7.73 3.00 12.51
C ASP A 185 -8.20 4.29 11.84
N GLY A 186 -7.62 5.44 12.24
CA GLY A 186 -7.96 6.74 11.68
C GLY A 186 -7.57 6.87 10.20
N GLN A 187 -6.41 6.31 9.83
CA GLN A 187 -5.96 6.23 8.44
C GLN A 187 -6.87 5.32 7.61
N GLU A 188 -7.23 4.14 8.13
CA GLU A 188 -8.13 3.23 7.44
C GLU A 188 -9.51 3.86 7.19
N GLU A 189 -10.06 4.59 8.16
CA GLU A 189 -11.29 5.36 7.99
C GLU A 189 -11.15 6.44 6.90
N ASP A 190 -10.04 7.19 6.92
CA ASP A 190 -9.75 8.23 5.93
C ASP A 190 -9.62 7.65 4.51
N GLU A 191 -8.93 6.52 4.37
CA GLU A 191 -8.75 5.80 3.10
C GLU A 191 -10.08 5.26 2.56
N GLN A 192 -10.93 4.68 3.42
CA GLN A 192 -12.27 4.25 3.01
C GLN A 192 -13.11 5.42 2.50
N VAL A 193 -13.08 6.56 3.19
CA VAL A 193 -13.75 7.79 2.75
C VAL A 193 -13.20 8.26 1.40
N GLU A 194 -11.90 8.14 1.15
CA GLU A 194 -11.30 8.45 -0.15
C GLU A 194 -11.85 7.54 -1.26
N VAL A 195 -11.98 6.23 -1.00
CA VAL A 195 -12.60 5.30 -1.97
C VAL A 195 -14.05 5.68 -2.27
N PHE A 196 -14.85 6.04 -1.26
CA PHE A 196 -16.22 6.50 -1.46
C PHE A 196 -16.28 7.81 -2.27
N LYS A 197 -15.33 8.73 -2.08
CA LYS A 197 -15.23 9.94 -2.90
C LYS A 197 -14.93 9.60 -4.36
N ILE A 198 -13.99 8.68 -4.60
CA ILE A 198 -13.66 8.21 -5.96
C ILE A 198 -14.89 7.60 -6.63
N LEU A 199 -15.67 6.80 -5.91
CA LEU A 199 -16.92 6.21 -6.42
C LEU A 199 -17.93 7.23 -6.93
N GLY A 200 -17.99 8.41 -6.30
CA GLY A 200 -18.91 9.49 -6.71
C GLY A 200 -18.72 9.96 -8.15
N THR A 201 -17.52 9.80 -8.70
CA THR A 201 -17.18 10.19 -10.09
C THR A 201 -16.47 9.07 -10.84
N ALA A 202 -16.63 7.82 -10.41
CA ALA A 202 -15.90 6.70 -10.99
C ALA A 202 -16.41 6.33 -12.39
N SER A 203 -15.48 6.09 -13.31
CA SER A 203 -15.74 5.44 -14.59
C SER A 203 -16.06 3.95 -14.37
N PRO A 204 -16.64 3.24 -15.36
CA PRO A 204 -17.17 1.88 -15.17
C PRO A 204 -16.19 0.89 -14.53
N GLN A 205 -14.95 0.80 -15.04
CA GLN A 205 -13.95 -0.10 -14.47
C GLN A 205 -13.44 0.39 -13.11
N VAL A 206 -13.28 1.70 -12.93
CA VAL A 206 -12.86 2.27 -11.63
C VAL A 206 -13.89 1.94 -10.55
N LYS A 207 -15.18 2.02 -10.90
CA LYS A 207 -16.29 1.68 -10.01
C LYS A 207 -16.23 0.21 -9.60
N GLU A 208 -16.06 -0.71 -10.55
CA GLU A 208 -15.95 -2.14 -10.27
C GLU A 208 -14.79 -2.46 -9.31
N TYR A 209 -13.63 -1.84 -9.52
CA TYR A 209 -12.45 -2.04 -8.68
C TYR A 209 -12.63 -1.44 -7.28
N ALA A 210 -13.23 -0.25 -7.19
CA ALA A 210 -13.54 0.40 -5.92
C ALA A 210 -14.54 -0.42 -5.10
N GLU A 211 -15.62 -0.89 -5.72
CA GLU A 211 -16.63 -1.74 -5.08
C GLU A 211 -16.03 -3.05 -4.58
N ARG A 212 -15.13 -3.66 -5.35
CA ARG A 212 -14.41 -4.87 -4.94
C ARG A 212 -13.53 -4.62 -3.71
N ALA A 213 -12.82 -3.48 -3.68
CA ALA A 213 -11.98 -3.11 -2.54
C ALA A 213 -12.81 -2.87 -1.27
N LEU A 214 -13.96 -2.18 -1.40
CA LEU A 214 -14.89 -1.95 -0.29
C LEU A 214 -15.58 -3.24 0.19
N GLN A 215 -15.89 -4.16 -0.72
CA GLN A 215 -16.51 -5.44 -0.37
C GLN A 215 -15.56 -6.35 0.39
N ASP A 216 -14.27 -6.36 0.02
CA ASP A 216 -13.22 -7.03 0.79
C ASP A 216 -13.05 -6.34 2.17
N GLY A 217 -13.04 -5.01 2.19
CA GLY A 217 -13.04 -4.21 3.41
C GLY A 217 -11.71 -4.21 4.17
N SER A 218 -10.72 -5.04 3.79
CA SER A 218 -9.41 -5.02 4.43
C SER A 218 -8.61 -3.77 4.05
N ALA A 219 -7.82 -3.24 4.99
CA ALA A 219 -6.90 -2.12 4.75
C ALA A 219 -6.00 -2.37 3.54
N LYS A 220 -5.54 -3.62 3.37
CA LYS A 220 -4.71 -4.03 2.23
C LYS A 220 -5.44 -3.87 0.89
N ALA A 221 -6.72 -4.27 0.80
CA ALA A 221 -7.48 -4.16 -0.43
C ALA A 221 -7.77 -2.69 -0.78
N ILE A 222 -8.15 -1.89 0.22
CA ILE A 222 -8.36 -0.45 0.08
C ILE A 222 -7.09 0.26 -0.39
N GLN A 223 -5.96 0.05 0.30
CA GLN A 223 -4.68 0.64 -0.08
C GLN A 223 -4.21 0.17 -1.46
N TRP A 224 -4.42 -1.10 -1.81
CA TRP A 224 -4.06 -1.59 -3.13
C TRP A 224 -4.88 -0.89 -4.22
N PHE A 225 -6.18 -0.70 -4.00
CA PHE A 225 -7.02 0.04 -4.93
C PHE A 225 -6.57 1.50 -5.08
N LEU A 226 -6.38 2.21 -3.95
CA LEU A 226 -5.94 3.61 -3.96
C LEU A 226 -4.57 3.77 -4.62
N ASN A 227 -3.61 2.88 -4.39
CA ASN A 227 -2.27 3.03 -4.94
C ASN A 227 -2.12 2.49 -6.37
N THR A 228 -2.86 1.43 -6.73
CA THR A 228 -2.66 0.69 -7.98
C THR A 228 -3.95 0.48 -8.75
N GLY A 229 -4.98 -0.06 -8.09
CA GLY A 229 -6.20 -0.53 -8.74
C GLY A 229 -6.92 0.55 -9.54
N GLN A 230 -7.01 1.78 -9.02
CA GLN A 230 -7.67 2.88 -9.73
C GLN A 230 -6.99 3.24 -11.06
N HIS A 231 -5.67 3.11 -11.16
CA HIS A 231 -4.92 3.44 -12.37
C HIS A 231 -5.06 2.35 -13.43
N ILE A 232 -5.02 1.08 -13.01
CA ILE A 232 -5.30 -0.06 -13.91
C ILE A 232 -6.71 0.06 -14.47
N ALA A 233 -7.68 0.38 -13.61
CA ALA A 233 -9.06 0.50 -14.01
C ALA A 233 -9.28 1.65 -15.03
N ARG A 234 -8.67 2.83 -14.81
CA ARG A 234 -8.71 3.94 -15.79
C ARG A 234 -8.13 3.55 -17.14
N ALA A 235 -6.99 2.85 -17.15
CA ALA A 235 -6.38 2.38 -18.40
C ALA A 235 -7.32 1.43 -19.18
N ARG A 236 -8.09 0.59 -18.49
CA ARG A 236 -9.10 -0.26 -19.13
C ARG A 236 -10.28 0.53 -19.68
N ASP A 237 -10.74 1.56 -18.97
CA ASP A 237 -11.80 2.43 -19.49
C ASP A 237 -11.34 3.18 -20.76
N GLU A 238 -10.07 3.62 -20.82
CA GLU A 238 -9.48 4.24 -22.01
C GLU A 238 -9.36 3.26 -23.19
N GLU A 239 -8.95 2.02 -22.92
CA GLU A 239 -8.90 0.95 -23.92
C GLU A 239 -10.30 0.65 -24.48
N ALA A 240 -11.29 0.49 -23.60
CA ALA A 240 -12.68 0.28 -24.00
C ALA A 240 -13.21 1.42 -24.89
N ALA A 241 -12.94 2.68 -24.51
CA ALA A 241 -13.33 3.83 -25.31
C ALA A 241 -12.67 3.84 -26.70
N THR A 242 -11.41 3.40 -26.80
CA THR A 242 -10.69 3.29 -28.09
C THR A 242 -11.28 2.18 -28.96
N ILE A 243 -11.63 1.04 -28.35
CA ILE A 243 -12.30 -0.07 -29.05
C ILE A 243 -13.65 0.40 -29.59
N ASP A 244 -14.46 1.10 -28.80
CA ASP A 244 -15.77 1.61 -29.23
C ASP A 244 -15.65 2.59 -30.42
N GLN A 245 -14.59 3.40 -30.47
CA GLN A 245 -14.30 4.26 -31.61
C GLN A 245 -13.96 3.45 -32.87
N LEU A 246 -13.14 2.41 -32.75
CA LEU A 246 -12.80 1.52 -33.87
C LEU A 246 -14.04 0.77 -34.37
N VAL A 247 -14.86 0.24 -33.48
CA VAL A 247 -16.14 -0.40 -33.83
C VAL A 247 -17.03 0.56 -34.60
N SER A 248 -17.17 1.81 -34.12
CA SER A 248 -17.95 2.85 -34.80
C SER A 248 -17.44 3.17 -36.21
N ILE A 249 -16.12 3.17 -36.41
CA ILE A 249 -15.50 3.35 -37.73
C ILE A 249 -15.85 2.17 -38.64
N VAL A 250 -15.67 0.94 -38.16
CA VAL A 250 -15.96 -0.29 -38.93
C VAL A 250 -17.43 -0.34 -39.32
N GLU A 251 -18.35 -0.03 -38.41
CA GLU A 251 -19.78 0.01 -38.72
C GLU A 251 -20.13 1.04 -39.81
N ARG A 252 -19.51 2.23 -39.75
CA ARG A 252 -19.72 3.28 -40.75
C ARG A 252 -19.19 2.87 -42.11
N GLU A 253 -17.97 2.35 -42.18
CA GLU A 253 -17.38 1.87 -43.44
C GLU A 253 -18.17 0.67 -44.00
N GLY A 254 -18.63 -0.24 -43.14
CA GLY A 254 -19.50 -1.35 -43.53
C GLY A 254 -20.84 -0.90 -44.12
N LYS A 255 -21.49 0.10 -43.53
CA LYS A 255 -22.70 0.74 -44.09
C LYS A 255 -22.42 1.36 -45.46
N GLN A 256 -21.31 2.07 -45.62
CA GLN A 256 -20.92 2.65 -46.90
C GLN A 256 -20.61 1.59 -47.96
N ALA A 257 -19.90 0.51 -47.61
CA ALA A 257 -19.61 -0.60 -48.49
C ALA A 257 -20.90 -1.24 -49.02
N ARG A 258 -21.87 -1.52 -48.14
CA ARG A 258 -23.20 -2.04 -48.53
C ARG A 258 -23.90 -1.12 -49.54
N LEU A 259 -24.00 0.18 -49.24
CA LEU A 259 -24.62 1.16 -50.14
C LEU A 259 -23.94 1.23 -51.51
N LYS A 260 -22.62 1.08 -51.59
CA LYS A 260 -21.89 1.08 -52.85
C LYS A 260 -22.10 -0.22 -53.63
N THR A 261 -22.16 -1.35 -52.95
CA THR A 261 -22.50 -2.65 -53.55
C THR A 261 -23.91 -2.62 -54.13
N ASP A 262 -24.91 -2.11 -53.40
CA ASP A 262 -26.29 -2.00 -53.90
C ASP A 262 -26.37 -1.13 -55.16
N LYS A 263 -25.63 -0.01 -55.20
CA LYS A 263 -25.50 0.83 -56.39
C LYS A 263 -24.83 0.12 -57.56
N ALA A 264 -23.79 -0.67 -57.29
CA ALA A 264 -23.11 -1.45 -58.31
C ALA A 264 -24.02 -2.54 -58.91
N VAL A 265 -24.81 -3.23 -58.08
CA VAL A 265 -25.82 -4.20 -58.51
C VAL A 265 -26.87 -3.53 -59.39
N ALA A 266 -27.43 -2.39 -58.95
CA ALA A 266 -28.42 -1.64 -59.72
C ALA A 266 -27.87 -1.18 -61.08
N ALA A 267 -26.64 -0.66 -61.11
CA ALA A 267 -25.98 -0.24 -62.35
C ALA A 267 -25.67 -1.43 -63.29
N ALA A 268 -25.33 -2.60 -62.73
CA ALA A 268 -25.09 -3.81 -63.50
C ALA A 268 -26.38 -4.32 -64.17
N GLU A 269 -27.51 -4.33 -63.46
CA GLU A 269 -28.81 -4.69 -64.05
C GLU A 269 -29.23 -3.71 -65.15
N GLN A 270 -29.04 -2.40 -64.95
CA GLN A 270 -29.27 -1.40 -66.00
C GLN A 270 -28.37 -1.62 -67.23
N ALA A 271 -27.09 -1.95 -67.02
CA ALA A 271 -26.17 -2.25 -68.11
C ALA A 271 -26.59 -3.50 -68.89
N LYS A 272 -27.07 -4.54 -68.20
CA LYS A 272 -27.61 -5.76 -68.81
C LYS A 272 -28.85 -5.47 -69.65
N GLU A 273 -29.79 -4.68 -69.12
CA GLU A 273 -30.99 -4.28 -69.86
C GLU A 273 -30.64 -3.44 -71.11
N ALA A 274 -29.72 -2.49 -70.98
CA ALA A 274 -29.25 -1.68 -72.10
C ALA A 274 -28.55 -2.52 -73.18
N ALA A 275 -27.76 -3.53 -72.77
CA ALA A 275 -27.12 -4.47 -73.69
C ALA A 275 -28.14 -5.32 -74.46
N LEU A 276 -29.21 -5.79 -73.79
CA LEU A 276 -30.30 -6.51 -74.46
C LEU A 276 -31.01 -5.62 -75.49
N LYS A 277 -31.37 -4.38 -75.11
CA LYS A 277 -31.97 -3.41 -76.05
C LYS A 277 -31.06 -3.09 -77.23
N ALA A 278 -29.75 -2.96 -77.00
CA ALA A 278 -28.78 -2.74 -78.06
C ALA A 278 -28.67 -3.94 -79.01
N LYS A 279 -28.71 -5.17 -78.48
CA LYS A 279 -28.76 -6.40 -79.28
C LYS A 279 -30.02 -6.43 -80.15
N ASP A 280 -31.18 -6.15 -79.58
CA ASP A 280 -32.45 -6.14 -80.31
C ASP A 280 -32.44 -5.07 -81.40
N ALA A 281 -31.99 -3.84 -81.08
CA ALA A 281 -31.86 -2.76 -82.05
C ALA A 281 -30.91 -3.11 -83.21
N ALA A 282 -29.80 -3.81 -82.92
CA ALA A 282 -28.88 -4.28 -83.94
C ALA A 282 -29.50 -5.35 -84.86
N LEU A 283 -30.27 -6.30 -84.29
CA LEU A 283 -31.00 -7.30 -85.07
C LEU A 283 -32.07 -6.66 -85.97
N THR A 284 -32.84 -5.70 -85.45
CA THR A 284 -33.82 -4.95 -86.24
C THR A 284 -33.14 -4.15 -87.35
N ALA A 285 -32.06 -3.44 -87.04
CA ALA A 285 -31.33 -2.66 -88.03
C ALA A 285 -30.75 -3.53 -89.15
N ALA A 286 -30.25 -4.74 -88.82
CA ALA A 286 -29.78 -5.69 -89.81
C ALA A 286 -30.91 -6.18 -90.74
N ALA A 287 -32.10 -6.44 -90.20
CA ALA A 287 -33.27 -6.81 -90.99
C ALA A 287 -33.76 -5.67 -91.89
N GLU A 288 -33.84 -4.44 -91.37
CA GLU A 288 -34.24 -3.25 -92.12
C GLU A 288 -33.26 -2.91 -93.24
N ALA A 289 -31.95 -2.97 -92.97
CA ALA A 289 -30.91 -2.76 -93.98
C ALA A 289 -30.98 -3.83 -95.10
N LYS A 290 -31.31 -5.08 -94.76
CA LYS A 290 -31.54 -6.14 -95.75
C LYS A 290 -32.77 -5.88 -96.61
N ALA A 291 -33.85 -5.37 -96.03
CA ALA A 291 -35.07 -5.02 -96.78
C ALA A 291 -34.90 -3.76 -97.65
N ALA A 292 -34.02 -2.84 -97.26
CA ALA A 292 -33.75 -1.57 -97.91
C ALA A 292 -32.45 -1.56 -98.74
N GLN A 293 -32.03 -2.70 -99.31
CA GLN A 293 -30.73 -2.87 -99.98
C GLN A 293 -30.42 -1.82 -101.06
N ASN A 294 -31.44 -1.23 -101.70
CA ASN A 294 -31.29 -0.22 -102.75
C ASN A 294 -31.57 1.23 -102.26
N ASP A 295 -31.87 1.42 -100.97
CA ASP A 295 -32.11 2.73 -100.35
C ASP A 295 -31.05 2.99 -99.25
N VAL A 296 -30.01 3.71 -99.66
CA VAL A 296 -28.86 4.07 -98.81
C VAL A 296 -29.30 4.88 -97.60
N ARG A 297 -30.32 5.75 -97.72
CA ARG A 297 -30.76 6.62 -96.62
C ARG A 297 -31.45 5.81 -95.53
N LYS A 298 -32.33 4.88 -95.90
CA LYS A 298 -33.00 4.00 -94.93
C LYS A 298 -32.03 3.07 -94.22
N SER A 299 -31.09 2.48 -94.97
CA SER A 299 -30.06 1.62 -94.38
C SER A 299 -29.13 2.38 -93.43
N ALA A 300 -28.76 3.63 -93.77
CA ALA A 300 -27.97 4.49 -92.89
C ALA A 300 -28.73 4.87 -91.61
N ALA A 301 -30.04 5.16 -91.70
CA ALA A 301 -30.87 5.46 -90.54
C ALA A 301 -30.99 4.27 -89.57
N ALA A 302 -31.19 3.06 -90.09
CA ALA A 302 -31.20 1.82 -89.30
C ALA A 302 -29.86 1.59 -88.59
N ALA A 303 -28.74 1.74 -89.30
CA ALA A 303 -27.39 1.60 -88.74
C ALA A 303 -27.12 2.63 -87.62
N ASN A 304 -27.57 3.88 -87.81
CA ASN A 304 -27.42 4.93 -86.79
C ASN A 304 -28.19 4.60 -85.50
N LYS A 305 -29.42 4.09 -85.61
CA LYS A 305 -30.24 3.68 -84.45
C LYS A 305 -29.58 2.55 -83.66
N ALA A 306 -29.02 1.55 -84.35
CA ALA A 306 -28.24 0.49 -83.69
C ALA A 306 -26.96 1.03 -83.03
N SER A 307 -26.26 1.96 -83.70
CA SER A 307 -25.07 2.60 -83.15
C SER A 307 -25.37 3.41 -81.88
N GLU A 308 -26.48 4.15 -81.85
CA GLU A 308 -26.93 4.91 -80.68
C GLU A 308 -27.27 3.99 -79.50
N ALA A 309 -28.00 2.90 -79.76
CA ALA A 309 -28.31 1.90 -78.73
C ALA A 309 -27.04 1.24 -78.18
N ALA A 310 -26.09 0.88 -79.05
CA ALA A 310 -24.79 0.35 -78.65
C ALA A 310 -23.97 1.34 -77.82
N ARG A 311 -23.96 2.64 -78.18
CA ARG A 311 -23.32 3.70 -77.38
C ARG A 311 -23.99 3.86 -76.02
N GLY A 312 -25.32 3.75 -75.95
CA GLY A 312 -26.08 3.76 -74.69
C GLY A 312 -25.68 2.58 -73.78
N ALA A 313 -25.64 1.37 -74.33
CA ALA A 313 -25.19 0.18 -73.61
C ALA A 313 -23.73 0.29 -73.12
N ALA A 314 -22.83 0.83 -73.95
CA ALA A 314 -21.44 1.06 -73.56
C ALA A 314 -21.31 2.04 -72.38
N ARG A 315 -22.10 3.13 -72.36
CA ARG A 315 -22.13 4.09 -71.23
C ARG A 315 -22.69 3.45 -69.95
N ALA A 316 -23.74 2.64 -70.06
CA ALA A 316 -24.28 1.90 -68.92
C ALA A 316 -23.27 0.89 -68.36
N ALA A 317 -22.56 0.16 -69.23
CA ALA A 317 -21.48 -0.74 -68.84
C ALA A 317 -20.32 -0.01 -68.13
N GLN A 318 -19.90 1.16 -68.64
CA GLN A 318 -18.89 1.99 -67.97
C GLN A 318 -19.36 2.44 -66.57
N THR A 319 -20.63 2.81 -66.43
CA THR A 319 -21.23 3.17 -65.14
C THR A 319 -21.17 1.99 -64.17
N ALA A 320 -21.58 0.80 -64.61
CA ALA A 320 -21.51 -0.43 -63.81
C ALA A 320 -20.07 -0.77 -63.38
N ILE A 321 -19.09 -0.65 -64.28
CA ILE A 321 -17.67 -0.87 -63.96
C ILE A 321 -17.18 0.13 -62.91
N SER A 322 -17.53 1.42 -63.06
CA SER A 322 -17.14 2.46 -62.10
C SER A 322 -17.76 2.23 -60.72
N ALA A 323 -19.04 1.83 -60.68
CA ALA A 323 -19.74 1.50 -59.45
C ALA A 323 -19.15 0.26 -58.78
N SER A 324 -18.80 -0.77 -59.57
CA SER A 324 -18.14 -1.98 -59.08
C SER A 324 -16.76 -1.68 -58.47
N ARG A 325 -15.93 -0.85 -59.12
CA ARG A 325 -14.64 -0.40 -58.56
C ARG A 325 -14.85 0.39 -57.26
N ALA A 326 -15.86 1.26 -57.20
CA ALA A 326 -16.19 2.01 -56.00
C ALA A 326 -16.67 1.08 -54.86
N ALA A 327 -17.43 0.03 -55.17
CA ALA A 327 -17.85 -0.99 -54.21
C ALA A 327 -16.66 -1.81 -53.70
N GLN A 328 -15.77 -2.26 -54.58
CA GLN A 328 -14.53 -2.98 -54.22
C GLN A 328 -13.65 -2.12 -53.29
N SER A 329 -13.42 -0.86 -53.64
CA SER A 329 -12.65 0.08 -52.79
C SER A 329 -13.30 0.34 -51.44
N ALA A 330 -14.63 0.43 -51.38
CA ALA A 330 -15.34 0.57 -50.12
C ALA A 330 -15.27 -0.70 -49.28
N SER A 331 -15.36 -1.89 -49.90
CA SER A 331 -15.22 -3.17 -49.23
C SER A 331 -13.83 -3.36 -48.62
N THR A 332 -12.77 -2.92 -49.30
CA THR A 332 -11.40 -3.00 -48.76
C THR A 332 -11.15 -2.05 -47.59
N ARG A 333 -11.89 -0.93 -47.49
CA ARG A 333 -11.80 -0.01 -46.35
C ARG A 333 -12.58 -0.50 -45.12
N ALA A 334 -13.55 -1.39 -45.33
CA ALA A 334 -14.39 -1.94 -44.28
C ALA A 334 -13.87 -3.27 -43.71
N ALA A 335 -12.86 -3.87 -44.33
CA ALA A 335 -12.21 -5.12 -43.92
C ALA A 335 -11.00 -4.84 -43.03
#